data_AF-A0A5D2EEY3-F1
#
_entry.id   AF-A0A5D2EEY3-F1
#
_cell.length_a   1.000
_cell.length_b   1.000
_cell.length_c   1.000
_cell.angle_alpha   90.00
_cell.angle_beta   90.00
_cell.angle_gamma   90.00
#
_symmetry.space_group_name_H-M   'P 1'
#
loop_
_entity.id
_entity.type
_entity.pdbx_description
1 polymer ?
#
loop_
_entity_poly.entity_id
_entity_poly.type
_entity_poly.pdbx_seq_one_letter_code
_entity_poly.pdbx_strand_id
1 'polypeptide(L)'
;MERMVSESESIQNHFNGEETMRPNILLFGDSITQESFRSGGWGASLADAYSRKADVVLRGYGGYNTRWALFLLHHLFPLGLTKPPVATTIFFGANDAALAGGTSERQHVPVEEYKENLRKIVRHLKECSPTMLIVLITPPPIDEEGRMEYARETYGEKAMTLPERTNETTGVYAKGCVELARELGVRSINLWSKMQETDGWQKKYLRDGLHLTAEGNAVVFEEVVKVFKEAWLDASEMPYDFPHHSEIDGKNPEKAFQQKCL
;
A
#
# COMPACT_ATOMS: atom_id res chain seq x y z
N MET A 1 -10.38 -10.21 40.31
CA MET A 1 -10.75 -11.17 39.25
C MET A 1 -10.90 -10.35 37.98
N GLU A 2 -9.79 -10.11 37.29
CA GLU A 2 -9.76 -9.34 36.04
C GLU A 2 -10.51 -10.13 34.98
N ARG A 3 -11.58 -9.55 34.42
CA ARG A 3 -12.28 -10.13 33.27
C ARG A 3 -11.37 -9.98 32.07
N MET A 4 -10.94 -11.10 31.50
CA MET A 4 -10.42 -11.14 30.13
C MET A 4 -11.54 -10.65 29.20
N VAL A 5 -11.36 -9.45 28.66
CA VAL A 5 -12.17 -8.94 27.55
C VAL A 5 -11.80 -9.77 26.33
N SER A 6 -12.80 -10.33 25.64
CA SER A 6 -12.58 -11.13 24.44
C SER A 6 -12.03 -10.26 23.28
N GLU A 7 -11.21 -10.82 22.39
CA GLU A 7 -10.70 -10.09 21.21
C GLU A 7 -11.83 -9.53 20.32
N SER A 8 -13.01 -10.16 20.33
CA SER A 8 -14.21 -9.63 19.66
C SER A 8 -14.77 -8.36 20.33
N GLU A 9 -14.73 -8.28 21.66
CA GLU A 9 -15.15 -7.08 22.40
C GLU A 9 -14.13 -5.95 22.27
N SER A 10 -12.84 -6.25 22.05
CA SER A 10 -11.82 -5.23 21.81
C SER A 10 -11.99 -4.56 20.43
N ILE A 11 -12.41 -5.32 19.42
CA ILE A 11 -12.73 -4.80 18.07
C ILE A 11 -13.99 -3.93 18.11
N GLN A 12 -15.06 -4.38 18.76
CA GLN A 12 -16.29 -3.57 18.91
C GLN A 12 -16.05 -2.28 19.67
N ASN A 13 -15.22 -2.30 20.72
CA ASN A 13 -14.87 -1.10 21.47
C ASN A 13 -13.93 -0.14 20.71
N HIS A 14 -13.24 -0.60 19.65
CA HIS A 14 -12.41 0.29 18.83
C HIS A 14 -13.25 1.23 17.94
N PHE A 15 -14.52 0.90 17.69
CA PHE A 15 -15.38 1.62 16.75
C PHE A 15 -16.64 2.24 17.39
N ASN A 16 -16.86 2.06 18.70
CA ASN A 16 -18.12 2.42 19.38
C ASN A 16 -18.07 3.76 20.18
N GLY A 17 -17.40 4.80 19.71
CA GLY A 17 -17.34 6.03 20.53
C GLY A 17 -17.05 7.38 19.86
N GLU A 18 -16.82 7.44 18.55
CA GLU A 18 -16.59 8.71 17.86
C GLU A 18 -17.41 8.78 16.57
N GLU A 19 -17.95 9.96 16.27
CA GLU A 19 -18.76 10.32 15.09
C GLU A 19 -18.55 9.38 13.90
N THR A 20 -19.67 8.87 13.35
CA THR A 20 -19.89 7.94 12.22
C THR A 20 -19.10 8.25 10.95
N MET A 21 -17.78 8.32 11.03
CA MET A 21 -16.86 8.56 9.94
C MET A 21 -16.06 7.29 9.73
N ARG A 22 -16.03 6.83 8.49
CA ARG A 22 -15.29 5.62 8.11
C ARG A 22 -13.82 5.79 8.49
N PRO A 23 -13.16 4.74 9.01
CA PRO A 23 -11.72 4.75 9.16
C PRO A 23 -11.01 4.91 7.81
N ASN A 24 -9.80 5.47 7.83
CA ASN A 24 -9.00 5.67 6.62
C ASN A 24 -7.94 4.57 6.46
N ILE A 25 -7.82 4.03 5.24
CA ILE A 25 -6.72 3.17 4.79
C ILE A 25 -5.91 3.98 3.78
N LEU A 26 -4.64 4.25 4.06
CA LEU A 26 -3.83 5.13 3.23
C LEU A 26 -2.80 4.35 2.40
N LEU A 27 -2.78 4.60 1.09
CA LEU A 27 -1.85 3.96 0.15
C LEU A 27 -0.70 4.91 -0.16
N PHE A 28 0.46 4.72 0.47
CA PHE A 28 1.63 5.58 0.31
C PHE A 28 2.70 4.90 -0.54
N GLY A 29 3.11 5.52 -1.65
CA GLY A 29 4.09 4.89 -2.54
C GLY A 29 4.46 5.73 -3.76
N ASP A 30 5.05 5.06 -4.74
CA ASP A 30 5.51 5.68 -5.99
C ASP A 30 4.46 5.63 -7.13
N SER A 31 4.90 5.51 -8.39
CA SER A 31 4.00 5.40 -9.56
C SER A 31 3.11 4.17 -9.51
N ILE A 32 3.58 3.05 -8.96
CA ILE A 32 2.78 1.81 -8.86
C ILE A 32 1.57 2.07 -7.95
N THR A 33 1.78 2.80 -6.85
CA THR A 33 0.68 3.26 -5.99
C THR A 33 -0.14 4.34 -6.68
N GLN A 34 0.47 5.31 -7.35
CA GLN A 34 -0.25 6.40 -8.04
C GLN A 34 -1.27 5.86 -9.06
N GLU A 35 -0.91 4.78 -9.74
CA GLU A 35 -1.73 4.16 -10.77
C GLU A 35 -2.69 3.10 -10.24
N SER A 36 -2.67 2.83 -8.93
CA SER A 36 -3.49 1.79 -8.30
C SER A 36 -5.00 2.04 -8.40
N PHE A 37 -5.42 3.25 -8.78
CA PHE A 37 -6.83 3.61 -9.01
C PHE A 37 -7.22 3.60 -10.49
N ARG A 38 -6.31 3.26 -11.41
CA ARG A 38 -6.68 3.04 -12.82
C ARG A 38 -7.61 1.82 -12.92
N SER A 39 -8.30 1.67 -14.05
CA SER A 39 -9.13 0.49 -14.31
C SER A 39 -8.31 -0.80 -14.15
N GLY A 40 -8.78 -1.73 -13.31
CA GLY A 40 -8.04 -2.95 -12.94
C GLY A 40 -6.93 -2.74 -11.91
N GLY A 41 -6.83 -1.56 -11.30
CA GLY A 41 -5.83 -1.20 -10.31
C GLY A 41 -6.15 -1.72 -8.90
N TRP A 42 -5.13 -2.09 -8.14
CA TRP A 42 -5.29 -2.73 -6.82
C TRP A 42 -5.93 -1.82 -5.76
N GLY A 43 -5.71 -0.50 -5.85
CA GLY A 43 -6.30 0.49 -4.97
C GLY A 43 -7.78 0.72 -5.25
N ALA A 44 -8.20 0.67 -6.52
CA ALA A 44 -9.61 0.68 -6.89
C ALA A 44 -10.33 -0.58 -6.39
N SER A 45 -9.73 -1.77 -6.56
CA SER A 45 -10.26 -3.02 -6.02
C SER A 45 -10.36 -3.00 -4.49
N LEU A 46 -9.37 -2.41 -3.82
CA LEU A 46 -9.41 -2.23 -2.37
C LEU A 46 -10.53 -1.27 -1.94
N ALA A 47 -10.72 -0.14 -2.63
CA ALA A 47 -11.80 0.80 -2.36
C ALA A 47 -13.19 0.15 -2.53
N ASP A 48 -13.35 -0.71 -3.54
CA ASP A 48 -14.57 -1.48 -3.75
C ASP A 48 -14.82 -2.47 -2.61
N ALA A 49 -13.81 -3.26 -2.22
CA ALA A 49 -13.90 -4.24 -1.14
C ALA A 49 -14.29 -3.61 0.22
N TYR A 50 -13.84 -2.38 0.46
CA TYR A 50 -14.13 -1.61 1.69
C TYR A 50 -15.27 -0.59 1.51
N SER A 51 -16.05 -0.69 0.43
CA SER A 51 -17.18 0.20 0.20
C SER A 51 -18.13 0.21 1.40
N ARG A 52 -18.48 1.42 1.87
CA ARG A 52 -19.28 1.67 3.08
C ARG A 52 -18.65 1.25 4.41
N LYS A 53 -17.36 0.91 4.42
CA LYS A 53 -16.65 0.39 5.61
C LYS A 53 -15.40 1.21 5.95
N ALA A 54 -14.56 1.51 4.97
CA ALA A 54 -13.37 2.33 5.13
C ALA A 54 -13.15 3.21 3.89
N ASP A 55 -12.57 4.38 4.08
CA ASP A 55 -12.14 5.23 2.96
C ASP A 55 -10.70 4.88 2.57
N VAL A 56 -10.49 4.54 1.30
CA VAL A 56 -9.16 4.23 0.76
C VAL A 56 -8.57 5.49 0.14
N VAL A 57 -7.49 6.00 0.73
CA VAL A 57 -6.90 7.29 0.39
C VAL A 57 -5.59 7.10 -0.37
N LEU A 58 -5.57 7.54 -1.62
CA LEU A 58 -4.40 7.45 -2.50
C LEU A 58 -3.36 8.55 -2.19
N ARG A 59 -2.11 8.14 -1.94
CA ARG A 59 -0.91 9.00 -1.82
C ARG A 59 0.27 8.38 -2.58
N GLY A 60 0.05 8.12 -3.87
CA GLY A 60 1.09 7.66 -4.79
C GLY A 60 1.75 8.80 -5.55
N TYR A 61 3.08 8.77 -5.69
CA TYR A 61 3.88 9.83 -6.29
C TYR A 61 4.82 9.28 -7.37
N GLY A 62 4.45 9.47 -8.63
CA GLY A 62 5.16 8.95 -9.78
C GLY A 62 6.64 9.32 -9.81
N GLY A 63 7.50 8.30 -9.87
CA GLY A 63 8.96 8.45 -9.94
C GLY A 63 9.64 8.80 -8.61
N TYR A 64 8.92 8.88 -7.49
CA TYR A 64 9.52 9.16 -6.18
C TYR A 64 10.30 7.95 -5.65
N ASN A 65 11.40 8.25 -4.94
CA ASN A 65 12.14 7.29 -4.12
C ASN A 65 11.90 7.56 -2.63
N THR A 66 12.44 6.71 -1.76
CA THR A 66 12.26 6.86 -0.30
C THR A 66 12.88 8.13 0.25
N ARG A 67 13.97 8.63 -0.33
CA ARG A 67 14.62 9.88 0.09
C ARG A 67 13.67 11.07 -0.07
N TRP A 68 12.94 11.13 -1.17
CA TRP A 68 11.96 12.20 -1.41
C TRP A 68 10.68 12.01 -0.60
N ALA A 69 10.27 10.75 -0.39
CA ALA A 69 9.10 10.41 0.41
C ALA A 69 9.19 10.95 1.85
N LEU A 70 10.40 11.01 2.45
CA LEU A 70 10.60 11.56 3.79
C LEU A 70 10.12 13.00 3.94
N PHE A 71 10.27 13.83 2.90
CA PHE A 71 9.83 15.23 2.92
C PHE A 71 8.29 15.36 2.93
N LEU A 72 7.56 14.29 2.58
CA LEU A 72 6.11 14.29 2.56
C LEU A 72 5.50 13.95 3.92
N LEU A 73 6.26 13.37 4.85
CA LEU A 73 5.71 12.78 6.07
C LEU A 73 4.91 13.77 6.92
N HIS A 74 5.45 14.96 7.18
CA HIS A 74 4.74 15.97 7.98
C HIS A 74 3.50 16.54 7.28
N HIS A 75 3.44 16.48 5.95
CA HIS A 75 2.30 16.97 5.17
C HIS A 75 1.18 15.93 5.09
N LEU A 76 1.54 14.65 5.00
CA LEU A 76 0.59 13.55 4.80
C LEU A 76 0.16 12.92 6.12
N PHE A 77 1.03 12.93 7.12
CA PHE A 77 0.85 12.34 8.43
C PHE A 77 1.28 13.34 9.51
N PRO A 78 0.59 14.48 9.66
CA PRO A 78 0.90 15.41 10.74
C PRO A 78 0.75 14.72 12.10
N LEU A 79 1.63 15.05 13.05
CA LEU A 79 1.54 14.54 14.41
C LEU A 79 0.33 15.16 15.12
N GLY A 80 -0.34 14.38 15.97
CA GLY A 80 -1.53 14.84 16.69
C GLY A 80 -2.82 14.87 15.85
N LEU A 81 -2.89 14.10 14.76
CA LEU A 81 -4.15 13.86 14.06
C LEU A 81 -5.19 13.32 15.03
N THR A 82 -6.38 13.92 15.03
CA THR A 82 -7.52 13.42 15.81
C THR A 82 -8.03 12.08 15.26
N LYS A 83 -7.91 11.86 13.94
CA LYS A 83 -8.32 10.63 13.26
C LYS A 83 -7.20 10.12 12.34
N PRO A 84 -6.15 9.50 12.90
CA PRO A 84 -5.07 8.91 12.10
C PRO A 84 -5.60 7.73 11.27
N PRO A 85 -4.96 7.38 10.14
CA PRO A 85 -5.32 6.17 9.39
C PRO A 85 -5.24 4.92 10.27
N VAL A 86 -6.19 4.00 10.08
CA VAL A 86 -6.16 2.70 10.76
C VAL A 86 -5.11 1.78 10.15
N ALA A 87 -4.82 1.96 8.86
CA ALA A 87 -3.79 1.23 8.14
C ALA A 87 -3.09 2.12 7.11
N THR A 88 -1.80 1.85 6.90
CA THR A 88 -1.01 2.46 5.82
C THR A 88 -0.14 1.41 5.15
N THR A 89 -0.25 1.29 3.83
CA THR A 89 0.72 0.54 3.01
C THR A 89 1.84 1.47 2.58
N ILE A 90 3.10 1.01 2.67
CA ILE A 90 4.28 1.73 2.16
C ILE A 90 4.86 0.91 1.01
N PHE A 91 4.79 1.45 -0.20
CA PHE A 91 5.17 0.75 -1.43
C PHE A 91 6.14 1.60 -2.25
N PHE A 92 7.42 1.49 -1.89
CA PHE A 92 8.58 2.15 -2.51
C PHE A 92 9.68 1.12 -2.77
N GLY A 93 10.77 1.55 -3.42
CA GLY A 93 11.93 0.71 -3.70
C GLY A 93 12.16 0.49 -5.19
N ALA A 94 11.11 0.59 -6.03
CA ALA A 94 11.24 0.37 -7.46
C ALA A 94 12.12 1.46 -8.10
N ASN A 95 12.01 2.70 -7.63
CA ASN A 95 12.85 3.82 -8.06
C ASN A 95 14.21 3.85 -7.37
N ASP A 96 14.25 3.56 -6.07
CA ASP A 96 15.47 3.46 -5.27
C ASP A 96 16.47 2.47 -5.88
N ALA A 97 15.96 1.35 -6.43
CA ALA A 97 16.73 0.30 -7.09
C ALA A 97 17.26 0.64 -8.50
N ALA A 98 17.08 1.88 -8.98
CA ALA A 98 17.75 2.34 -10.20
C ALA A 98 19.27 2.15 -10.08
N LEU A 99 19.94 1.79 -11.18
CA LEU A 99 21.38 1.61 -11.21
C LEU A 99 22.10 2.96 -11.19
N ALA A 100 23.18 3.05 -10.40
CA ALA A 100 24.09 4.19 -10.43
C ALA A 100 24.76 4.31 -11.81
N GLY A 101 24.93 5.54 -12.31
CA GLY A 101 25.41 5.82 -13.67
C GLY A 101 24.41 5.50 -14.81
N GLY A 102 23.18 5.08 -14.50
CA GLY A 102 22.12 4.87 -15.50
C GLY A 102 21.29 6.15 -15.76
N THR A 103 20.36 6.10 -16.73
CA THR A 103 19.45 7.25 -17.04
C THR A 103 18.56 7.66 -15.89
N SER A 104 18.24 6.71 -15.02
CA SER A 104 17.42 6.91 -13.83
C SER A 104 18.25 7.09 -12.56
N GLU A 105 19.56 7.38 -12.66
CA GLU A 105 20.47 7.56 -11.53
C GLU A 105 19.94 8.57 -10.49
N ARG A 106 19.24 9.63 -10.92
CA ARG A 106 18.63 10.61 -10.00
C ARG A 106 17.67 9.96 -8.98
N GLN A 107 17.12 8.81 -9.31
CA GLN A 107 16.19 8.05 -8.46
C GLN A 107 16.92 7.10 -7.53
N HIS A 108 18.19 6.76 -7.80
CA HIS A 108 18.97 5.82 -7.01
C HIS A 108 19.10 6.27 -5.55
N VAL A 109 18.88 5.31 -4.65
CA VAL A 109 19.10 5.46 -3.20
C VAL A 109 19.83 4.21 -2.73
N PRO A 110 21.06 4.31 -2.20
CA PRO A 110 21.81 3.14 -1.73
C PRO A 110 20.98 2.28 -0.76
N VAL A 111 21.10 0.95 -0.84
CA VAL A 111 20.23 0.01 -0.09
C VAL A 111 20.16 0.27 1.42
N GLU A 112 21.29 0.64 2.05
CA GLU A 112 21.31 0.95 3.48
C GLU A 112 20.57 2.26 3.80
N GLU A 113 20.65 3.25 2.91
CA GLU A 113 19.87 4.48 3.04
C GLU A 113 18.38 4.20 2.79
N TYR A 114 18.03 3.38 1.80
CA TYR A 114 16.65 2.95 1.55
C TYR A 114 16.03 2.30 2.80
N LYS A 115 16.75 1.36 3.43
CA LYS A 115 16.33 0.73 4.69
C LYS A 115 16.14 1.75 5.80
N GLU A 116 17.07 2.69 5.95
CA GLU A 116 16.95 3.73 6.98
C GLU A 116 15.80 4.71 6.71
N ASN A 117 15.54 5.04 5.44
CA ASN A 117 14.41 5.88 5.07
C ASN A 117 13.09 5.18 5.38
N LEU A 118 12.94 3.89 5.03
CA LEU A 118 11.77 3.10 5.43
C LEU A 118 11.61 3.05 6.95
N ARG A 119 12.70 2.88 7.70
CA ARG A 119 12.67 2.88 9.18
C ARG A 119 12.13 4.19 9.74
N LYS A 120 12.57 5.33 9.19
CA LYS A 120 12.07 6.66 9.57
C LYS A 120 10.59 6.82 9.24
N ILE A 121 10.14 6.39 8.06
CA ILE A 121 8.72 6.41 7.68
C ILE A 121 7.90 5.59 8.69
N VAL A 122 8.29 4.35 8.97
CA VAL A 122 7.57 3.47 9.91
C VAL A 122 7.51 4.07 11.31
N ARG A 123 8.63 4.63 11.81
CA ARG A 123 8.68 5.29 13.13
C ARG A 123 7.74 6.48 13.19
N HIS A 124 7.76 7.34 12.18
CA HIS A 124 6.86 8.49 12.08
C HIS A 124 5.39 8.06 12.11
N LEU A 125 5.02 7.02 11.36
CA LEU A 125 3.64 6.51 11.38
C LEU A 125 3.23 5.92 12.73
N LYS A 126 4.15 5.24 13.44
CA LYS A 126 3.92 4.76 14.81
C LYS A 126 3.77 5.92 15.82
N GLU A 127 4.46 7.03 15.61
CA GLU A 127 4.28 8.26 16.39
C GLU A 127 2.92 8.91 16.11
N CYS A 128 2.43 8.88 14.86
CA CYS A 128 1.08 9.33 14.53
C CYS A 128 -0.01 8.48 15.19
N SER A 129 0.15 7.16 15.17
CA SER A 129 -0.75 6.23 15.85
C SER A 129 -0.04 4.92 16.18
N PRO A 130 0.14 4.59 17.48
CA PRO A 130 0.80 3.36 17.90
C PRO A 130 0.07 2.07 17.47
N THR A 131 -1.24 2.17 17.18
CA THR A 131 -2.08 1.04 16.77
C THR A 131 -2.23 0.92 15.25
N MET A 132 -1.64 1.84 14.47
CA MET A 132 -1.74 1.81 13.01
C MET A 132 -1.18 0.50 12.46
N LEU A 133 -1.98 -0.15 11.60
CA LEU A 133 -1.53 -1.28 10.81
C LEU A 133 -0.61 -0.80 9.69
N ILE A 134 0.70 -0.97 9.87
CA ILE A 134 1.71 -0.62 8.85
C ILE A 134 2.11 -1.86 8.07
N VAL A 135 2.03 -1.79 6.74
CA VAL A 135 2.42 -2.87 5.83
C VAL A 135 3.48 -2.37 4.85
N LEU A 136 4.67 -2.97 4.89
CA LEU A 136 5.72 -2.71 3.91
C LEU A 136 5.54 -3.63 2.69
N ILE A 137 5.44 -3.06 1.49
CA ILE A 137 5.35 -3.82 0.24
C ILE A 137 6.69 -3.71 -0.47
N THR A 138 7.34 -4.84 -0.78
CA THR A 138 8.60 -4.84 -1.53
C THR A 138 8.38 -4.35 -2.96
N PRO A 139 9.38 -3.74 -3.62
CA PRO A 139 9.27 -3.47 -5.05
C PRO A 139 8.96 -4.76 -5.83
N PRO A 140 8.11 -4.72 -6.88
CA PRO A 140 7.87 -5.88 -7.75
C PRO A 140 9.17 -6.29 -8.47
N PRO A 141 9.23 -7.49 -9.06
CA PRO A 141 10.35 -7.84 -9.93
C PRO A 141 10.40 -6.95 -11.18
N ILE A 142 11.55 -6.95 -11.88
CA ILE A 142 11.77 -6.17 -13.11
C ILE A 142 11.89 -7.11 -14.30
N ASP A 143 11.08 -6.91 -15.34
CA ASP A 143 11.34 -7.51 -16.66
C ASP A 143 12.27 -6.56 -17.43
N GLU A 144 13.56 -6.89 -17.40
CA GLU A 144 14.62 -6.10 -18.04
C GLU A 144 14.42 -6.02 -19.56
N GLU A 145 14.01 -7.11 -20.19
CA GLU A 145 13.76 -7.15 -21.63
C GLU A 145 12.58 -6.24 -21.99
N GLY A 146 11.45 -6.39 -21.30
CA GLY A 146 10.29 -5.52 -21.48
C GLY A 146 10.58 -4.05 -21.21
N ARG A 147 11.45 -3.76 -20.24
CA ARG A 147 11.87 -2.38 -19.96
C ARG A 147 12.70 -1.79 -21.09
N MET A 148 13.60 -2.58 -21.67
CA MET A 148 14.42 -2.20 -22.81
C MET A 148 13.58 -2.01 -24.08
N GLU A 149 12.60 -2.89 -24.31
CA GLU A 149 11.62 -2.75 -25.40
C GLU A 149 10.84 -1.43 -25.27
N TYR A 150 10.25 -1.19 -24.10
CA TYR A 150 9.52 0.04 -23.81
C TYR A 150 10.40 1.29 -24.02
N ALA A 151 11.66 1.25 -23.59
CA ALA A 151 12.59 2.36 -23.77
C ALA A 151 12.85 2.64 -25.25
N ARG A 152 13.04 1.60 -26.08
CA ARG A 152 13.22 1.74 -27.54
C ARG A 152 11.97 2.32 -28.20
N GLU A 153 10.79 1.84 -27.82
CA GLU A 153 9.51 2.35 -28.36
C GLU A 153 9.28 3.82 -27.98
N THR A 154 9.62 4.20 -26.76
CA THR A 154 9.37 5.55 -26.23
C THR A 154 10.39 6.57 -26.73
N TYR A 155 11.67 6.19 -26.79
CA TYR A 155 12.77 7.13 -27.01
C TYR A 155 13.52 6.94 -28.34
N GLY A 156 13.22 5.87 -29.09
CA GLY A 156 13.85 5.59 -30.39
C GLY A 156 15.38 5.52 -30.29
N GLU A 157 16.07 6.25 -31.16
CA GLU A 157 17.55 6.33 -31.17
C GLU A 157 18.15 6.90 -29.88
N LYS A 158 17.35 7.60 -29.06
CA LYS A 158 17.78 8.12 -27.75
C LYS A 158 17.64 7.09 -26.63
N ALA A 159 17.08 5.92 -26.92
CA ALA A 159 16.99 4.84 -25.94
C ALA A 159 18.38 4.35 -25.58
N MET A 160 18.63 4.20 -24.28
CA MET A 160 19.89 3.65 -23.81
C MET A 160 19.96 2.15 -24.08
N THR A 161 21.18 1.68 -24.26
CA THR A 161 21.48 0.27 -24.55
C THR A 161 21.70 -0.56 -23.28
N LEU A 162 21.85 0.10 -22.13
CA LEU A 162 22.03 -0.55 -20.83
C LEU A 162 20.75 -0.43 -19.99
N PRO A 163 20.44 -1.45 -19.18
CA PRO A 163 19.27 -1.43 -18.31
C PRO A 163 19.39 -0.32 -17.26
N GLU A 164 18.28 0.36 -16.96
CA GLU A 164 18.23 1.35 -15.87
C GLU A 164 18.01 0.73 -14.48
N ARG A 165 17.52 -0.52 -14.46
CA ARG A 165 17.21 -1.34 -13.29
C ARG A 165 17.41 -2.80 -13.68
N THR A 166 17.85 -3.63 -12.74
CA THR A 166 17.91 -5.10 -12.93
C THR A 166 17.07 -5.81 -11.89
N ASN A 167 16.55 -6.98 -12.23
CA ASN A 167 15.76 -7.78 -11.30
C ASN A 167 16.60 -8.24 -10.10
N GLU A 168 17.88 -8.54 -10.34
CA GLU A 168 18.85 -8.88 -9.29
C GLU A 168 19.00 -7.75 -8.27
N THR A 169 19.23 -6.52 -8.75
CA THR A 169 19.34 -5.35 -7.87
C THR A 169 18.06 -5.13 -7.11
N THR A 170 16.90 -5.18 -7.77
CA THR A 170 15.60 -5.04 -7.11
C THR A 170 15.37 -6.10 -6.02
N GLY A 171 15.86 -7.33 -6.23
CA GLY A 171 15.84 -8.39 -5.21
C GLY A 171 16.61 -8.03 -3.93
N VAL A 172 17.71 -7.27 -4.04
CA VAL A 172 18.45 -6.75 -2.87
C VAL A 172 17.60 -5.78 -2.06
N TYR A 173 16.87 -4.87 -2.71
CA TYR A 173 15.95 -3.93 -2.04
C TYR A 173 14.73 -4.65 -1.44
N ALA A 174 14.18 -5.64 -2.14
CA ALA A 174 13.08 -6.46 -1.65
C ALA A 174 13.49 -7.21 -0.38
N LYS A 175 14.66 -7.85 -0.38
CA LYS A 175 15.23 -8.52 0.80
C LYS A 175 15.42 -7.54 1.96
N GLY A 176 16.03 -6.39 1.71
CA GLY A 176 16.24 -5.36 2.76
C GLY A 176 14.94 -4.85 3.37
N CYS A 177 13.88 -4.70 2.57
CA CYS A 177 12.54 -4.31 3.03
C CYS A 177 11.91 -5.38 3.93
N VAL A 178 11.98 -6.67 3.55
CA VAL A 178 11.46 -7.79 4.36
C VAL A 178 12.22 -7.91 5.68
N GLU A 179 13.55 -7.85 5.65
CA GLU A 179 14.40 -7.93 6.84
C GLU A 179 14.09 -6.80 7.82
N LEU A 180 13.91 -5.58 7.31
CA LEU A 180 13.54 -4.42 8.10
C LEU A 180 12.13 -4.55 8.70
N ALA A 181 11.15 -5.05 7.94
CA ALA A 181 9.80 -5.26 8.45
C ALA A 181 9.82 -6.18 9.68
N ARG A 182 10.58 -7.28 9.59
CA ARG A 182 10.80 -8.21 10.70
C ARG A 182 11.50 -7.54 11.89
N GLU A 183 12.54 -6.76 11.65
CA GLU A 183 13.25 -5.99 12.71
C GLU A 183 12.30 -5.06 13.47
N LEU A 184 11.42 -4.36 12.75
CA LEU A 184 10.50 -3.37 13.32
C LEU A 184 9.19 -3.97 13.86
N GLY A 185 8.99 -5.28 13.71
CA GLY A 185 7.75 -5.97 14.08
C GLY A 185 6.52 -5.47 13.31
N VAL A 186 6.69 -5.06 12.05
CA VAL A 186 5.58 -4.65 11.16
C VAL A 186 5.36 -5.72 10.08
N ARG A 187 4.17 -5.73 9.47
CA ARG A 187 3.85 -6.70 8.42
C ARG A 187 4.54 -6.33 7.12
N SER A 188 4.81 -7.33 6.28
CA SER A 188 5.33 -7.12 4.93
C SER A 188 4.73 -8.05 3.90
N ILE A 189 4.72 -7.58 2.65
CA ILE A 189 4.34 -8.34 1.45
C ILE A 189 5.57 -8.41 0.55
N ASN A 190 6.09 -9.63 0.35
CA ASN A 190 7.23 -9.85 -0.54
C ASN A 190 6.77 -10.07 -1.99
N LEU A 191 6.34 -8.98 -2.63
CA LEU A 191 5.83 -8.99 -3.99
C LEU A 191 6.87 -9.45 -5.01
N TRP A 192 8.15 -9.08 -4.81
CA TRP A 192 9.28 -9.53 -5.63
C TRP A 192 9.31 -11.05 -5.77
N SER A 193 9.28 -11.79 -4.66
CA SER A 193 9.25 -13.26 -4.72
C SER A 193 7.90 -13.78 -5.20
N LYS A 194 6.79 -13.21 -4.71
CA LYS A 194 5.44 -13.72 -4.98
C LYS A 194 5.10 -13.76 -6.47
N MET A 195 5.41 -12.70 -7.20
CA MET A 195 5.13 -12.64 -8.65
C MET A 195 5.95 -13.67 -9.43
N GLN A 196 7.19 -13.94 -9.00
CA GLN A 196 8.11 -14.86 -9.68
C GLN A 196 7.79 -16.34 -9.43
N GLU A 197 6.82 -16.66 -8.58
CA GLU A 197 6.25 -18.03 -8.45
C GLU A 197 5.45 -18.45 -9.69
N THR A 198 5.10 -17.52 -10.57
CA THR A 198 4.33 -17.77 -11.80
C THR A 198 5.23 -17.80 -13.02
N ASP A 199 5.17 -18.86 -13.83
CA ASP A 199 5.84 -18.89 -15.13
C ASP A 199 5.32 -17.79 -16.06
N GLY A 200 6.24 -17.08 -16.73
CA GLY A 200 5.91 -15.97 -17.61
C GLY A 200 5.40 -14.71 -16.89
N TRP A 201 5.70 -14.56 -15.59
CA TRP A 201 5.32 -13.40 -14.78
C TRP A 201 5.69 -12.05 -15.42
N GLN A 202 6.77 -12.00 -16.20
CA GLN A 202 7.30 -10.80 -16.84
C GLN A 202 6.21 -10.03 -17.59
N LYS A 203 5.64 -10.64 -18.63
CA LYS A 203 4.60 -10.02 -19.46
C LYS A 203 3.21 -10.14 -18.83
N LYS A 204 2.99 -11.14 -17.97
CA LYS A 204 1.70 -11.34 -17.31
C LYS A 204 1.41 -10.25 -16.28
N TYR A 205 2.41 -9.86 -15.50
CA TYR A 205 2.24 -8.92 -14.39
C TYR A 205 2.80 -7.53 -14.68
N LEU A 206 3.71 -7.36 -15.64
CA LEU A 206 4.34 -6.07 -15.95
C LEU A 206 4.06 -5.66 -17.39
N ARG A 207 3.50 -4.47 -17.58
CA ARG A 207 3.09 -3.99 -18.92
C ARG A 207 4.23 -3.34 -19.71
N ASP A 208 5.20 -2.76 -19.01
CA ASP A 208 6.33 -2.01 -19.58
C ASP A 208 7.67 -2.43 -18.93
N GLY A 209 7.68 -3.63 -18.35
CA GLY A 209 8.78 -4.18 -17.56
C GLY A 209 8.91 -3.66 -16.14
N LEU A 210 8.06 -2.73 -15.71
CA LEU A 210 8.10 -2.11 -14.37
C LEU A 210 6.71 -1.94 -13.73
N HIS A 211 5.77 -1.33 -14.45
CA HIS A 211 4.43 -1.05 -13.95
C HIS A 211 3.49 -2.22 -14.19
N LEU A 212 2.51 -2.33 -13.29
CA LEU A 212 1.64 -3.50 -13.22
C LEU A 212 0.59 -3.51 -14.36
N THR A 213 0.31 -4.70 -14.88
CA THR A 213 -0.91 -5.04 -15.63
C THR A 213 -2.10 -5.17 -14.67
N ALA A 214 -3.32 -5.40 -15.18
CA ALA A 214 -4.48 -5.67 -14.32
C ALA A 214 -4.25 -6.94 -13.46
N GLU A 215 -3.64 -7.97 -14.03
CA GLU A 215 -3.29 -9.20 -13.33
C GLU A 215 -2.19 -8.98 -12.29
N GLY A 216 -1.19 -8.14 -12.58
CA GLY A 216 -0.18 -7.75 -11.60
C GLY A 216 -0.78 -6.98 -10.43
N ASN A 217 -1.74 -6.09 -10.70
CA ASN A 217 -2.52 -5.39 -9.67
C ASN A 217 -3.37 -6.36 -8.85
N ALA A 218 -3.98 -7.39 -9.47
CA ALA A 218 -4.76 -8.38 -8.75
C ALA A 218 -3.92 -9.10 -7.67
N VAL A 219 -2.66 -9.47 -7.98
CA VAL A 219 -1.74 -10.07 -6.99
C VAL A 219 -1.51 -9.13 -5.80
N VAL A 220 -1.30 -7.83 -6.05
CA VAL A 220 -1.13 -6.85 -4.95
C VAL A 220 -2.37 -6.76 -4.09
N PHE A 221 -3.56 -6.69 -4.71
CA PHE A 221 -4.83 -6.64 -4.01
C PHE A 221 -5.04 -7.87 -3.12
N GLU A 222 -4.84 -9.08 -3.66
CA GLU A 222 -5.01 -10.34 -2.93
C GLU A 222 -4.08 -10.42 -1.71
N GLU A 223 -2.80 -10.09 -1.87
CA GLU A 223 -1.83 -10.12 -0.76
C GLU A 223 -2.13 -9.04 0.29
N VAL A 224 -2.56 -7.84 -0.12
CA VAL A 224 -2.96 -6.76 0.82
C VAL A 224 -4.19 -7.18 1.62
N VAL A 225 -5.23 -7.71 0.98
CA VAL A 225 -6.45 -8.16 1.67
C VAL A 225 -6.13 -9.30 2.63
N LYS A 226 -5.29 -10.26 2.22
CA LYS A 226 -4.83 -11.35 3.08
C LYS A 226 -4.14 -10.82 4.34
N VAL A 227 -3.18 -9.90 4.19
CA VAL A 227 -2.45 -9.30 5.31
C VAL A 227 -3.37 -8.49 6.24
N PHE A 228 -4.36 -7.78 5.68
CA PHE A 228 -5.34 -7.03 6.46
C PHE A 228 -6.26 -7.94 7.26
N LYS A 229 -6.71 -9.03 6.65
CA LYS A 229 -7.51 -10.08 7.30
C LYS A 229 -6.76 -10.80 8.41
N GLU A 230 -5.50 -11.19 8.18
CA GLU A 230 -4.63 -11.82 9.20
C GLU A 230 -4.28 -10.85 10.34
N ALA A 231 -4.54 -9.56 10.18
CA ALA A 231 -4.46 -8.59 11.24
C ALA A 231 -5.78 -8.55 12.03
N TRP A 232 -6.66 -7.65 11.65
CA TRP A 232 -7.95 -7.38 12.29
C TRP A 232 -8.85 -6.54 11.38
N LEU A 233 -8.36 -6.19 10.19
CA LEU A 233 -9.02 -5.31 9.25
C LEU A 233 -9.63 -6.20 8.15
N ASP A 234 -10.50 -7.14 8.53
CA ASP A 234 -11.24 -7.94 7.56
C ASP A 234 -12.48 -7.17 7.11
N ALA A 235 -12.54 -6.82 5.83
CA ALA A 235 -13.69 -6.14 5.27
C ALA A 235 -15.00 -6.90 5.47
N SER A 236 -15.01 -8.25 5.52
CA SER A 236 -16.27 -9.00 5.72
C SER A 236 -16.87 -8.78 7.11
N GLU A 237 -16.04 -8.48 8.09
CA GLU A 237 -16.45 -8.31 9.50
C GLU A 237 -16.71 -6.84 9.87
N MET A 238 -16.38 -5.90 8.99
CA MET A 238 -16.61 -4.47 9.24
C MET A 238 -18.08 -4.08 9.04
N PRO A 239 -18.67 -3.31 9.98
CA PRO A 239 -20.02 -2.82 9.83
C PRO A 239 -20.10 -1.74 8.74
N TYR A 240 -21.27 -1.62 8.11
CA TYR A 240 -21.55 -0.47 7.26
C TYR A 240 -21.72 0.81 8.09
N ASP A 241 -21.21 1.91 7.55
CA ASP A 241 -21.33 3.26 8.11
C ASP A 241 -22.78 3.69 8.38
N PHE A 242 -23.71 3.30 7.50
CA PHE A 242 -25.14 3.56 7.60
C PHE A 242 -25.98 2.29 7.38
N PRO A 243 -27.27 2.28 7.75
CA PRO A 243 -28.17 1.13 7.57
C PRO A 243 -28.25 0.63 6.13
N HIS A 244 -28.60 -0.65 5.96
CA HIS A 244 -28.97 -1.15 4.65
C HIS A 244 -30.32 -0.58 4.23
N HIS A 245 -30.56 -0.36 2.94
CA HIS A 245 -31.80 0.28 2.48
C HIS A 245 -33.07 -0.51 2.87
N SER A 246 -32.95 -1.83 3.07
CA SER A 246 -34.05 -2.68 3.54
C SER A 246 -34.46 -2.45 5.00
N GLU A 247 -33.60 -1.79 5.78
CA GLU A 247 -33.86 -1.45 7.19
C GLU A 247 -34.52 -0.08 7.32
N ILE A 248 -34.66 0.66 6.21
CA ILE A 248 -35.23 1.99 6.17
C ILE A 248 -36.74 1.88 5.91
N ASP A 249 -37.56 2.17 6.92
CA ASP A 249 -39.00 2.37 6.73
C ASP A 249 -39.25 3.62 5.88
N GLY A 250 -39.73 3.43 4.65
CA GLY A 250 -40.03 4.55 3.74
C GLY A 250 -41.05 5.55 4.27
N LYS A 251 -41.89 5.17 5.25
CA LYS A 251 -42.83 6.09 5.91
C LYS A 251 -42.19 6.88 7.05
N ASN A 252 -41.13 6.36 7.67
CA ASN A 252 -40.44 6.97 8.81
C ASN A 252 -38.92 6.77 8.72
N PRO A 253 -38.25 7.29 7.67
CA PRO A 253 -36.86 6.95 7.38
C PRO A 253 -35.91 7.35 8.51
N GLU A 254 -36.17 8.47 9.19
CA GLU A 254 -35.35 8.99 10.29
C GLU A 254 -35.08 7.98 11.41
N LYS A 255 -36.02 7.06 11.68
CA LYS A 255 -35.87 6.06 12.74
C LYS A 255 -34.65 5.17 12.53
N ALA A 256 -34.30 4.85 11.29
CA ALA A 256 -33.14 4.03 10.97
C ALA A 256 -31.81 4.77 11.24
N PHE A 257 -31.82 6.10 11.29
CA PHE A 257 -30.64 6.93 11.45
C PHE A 257 -30.43 7.45 12.88
N GLN A 258 -31.44 7.33 13.76
CA GLN A 258 -31.38 7.79 15.15
C GLN A 258 -30.55 6.88 16.08
N GLN A 259 -30.27 5.63 15.68
CA GLN A 259 -29.64 4.62 16.55
C GLN A 259 -28.11 4.68 16.67
N LYS A 260 -27.41 5.60 15.98
CA LYS A 260 -25.93 5.67 15.98
C LYS A 260 -25.33 6.86 16.75
N CYS A 261 -26.15 7.58 17.52
CA CYS A 261 -25.70 8.62 18.46
C CYS A 261 -25.91 8.16 19.90
N LEU A 262 -25.15 7.16 20.36
CA LEU A 262 -25.01 6.82 21.78
C LEU A 262 -23.56 6.59 22.10
#